data_AF-A0A6C0DPQ6-F1
#
_entry.id   AF-A0A6C0DPQ6-F1
#
_cell.length_a   1.000
_cell.length_b   1.000
_cell.length_c   1.000
_cell.angle_alpha   90.00
_cell.angle_beta   90.00
_cell.angle_gamma   90.00
#
_symmetry.space_group_name_H-M   'P 1'
#
loop_
_entity.id
_entity.type
_entity.pdbx_description
1 polymer ?
#
loop_
_entity_poly.entity_id
_entity_poly.type
_entity_poly.pdbx_seq_one_letter_code
_entity_poly.pdbx_strand_id
1 'polypeptide(L)' 'MDWFGVFLLVVGGWILVSTISGIVANHNRSATSWFWQIIWLLGGGYALYAGYQKVMAPPPTLLGSVTGAVTGGRRR' A
#
# COMPACT_ATOMS: atom_id res chain seq x y z
N MET A 1 -16.17 -3.56 2.64
CA MET A 1 -14.86 -3.24 3.24
C MET A 1 -13.90 -4.34 2.85
N ASP A 2 -12.92 -4.04 1.99
CA ASP A 2 -11.96 -5.03 1.54
C ASP A 2 -10.98 -5.36 2.67
N TRP A 3 -11.15 -6.52 3.29
CA TRP A 3 -10.29 -7.02 4.38
C TRP A 3 -8.80 -7.00 4.02
N PHE A 4 -8.48 -7.18 2.73
CA PHE A 4 -7.13 -7.07 2.21
C PHE A 4 -6.57 -5.63 2.29
N GLY A 5 -7.41 -4.61 2.07
CA GLY A 5 -7.01 -3.22 2.24
C GLY A 5 -6.74 -2.88 3.71
N VAL A 6 -7.56 -3.39 4.62
CA VAL A 6 -7.37 -3.24 6.08
C VAL A 6 -6.07 -3.94 6.52
N PHE A 7 -5.80 -5.14 6.00
CA PHE A 7 -4.54 -5.86 6.24
C PHE A 7 -3.31 -5.03 5.81
N LEU A 8 -3.34 -4.43 4.61
CA LEU A 8 -2.25 -3.58 4.12
C LEU A 8 -2.07 -2.32 4.98
N LEU A 9 -3.15 -1.72 5.49
CA LEU A 9 -3.06 -0.59 6.40
C LEU A 9 -2.41 -0.97 7.74
N VAL A 10 -2.80 -2.10 8.32
CA VAL A 10 -2.23 -2.58 9.60
C VAL A 10 -0.75 -2.94 9.43
N VAL A 11 -0.40 -3.69 8.38
CA VAL A 11 0.99 -4.08 8.13
C VAL A 11 1.85 -2.87 7.77
N GLY A 12 1.38 -1.99 6.89
CA GLY A 12 2.10 -0.77 6.52
C GLY A 12 2.31 0.17 7.71
N GLY A 13 1.29 0.33 8.56
CA GLY A 13 1.40 1.08 9.81
C GLY A 13 2.42 0.48 10.78
N TRP A 14 2.40 -0.83 10.98
CA TRP A 14 3.37 -1.53 11.83
C TRP A 14 4.81 -1.41 11.31
N ILE A 15 5.02 -1.51 9.99
CA ILE A 15 6.32 -1.31 9.36
C ILE A 15 6.82 0.13 9.57
N LEU A 16 5.96 1.13 9.40
CA LEU A 16 6.34 2.53 9.65
C LEU A 16 6.73 2.76 11.11
N VAL A 17 5.92 2.28 12.06
CA VAL A 17 6.20 2.47 13.49
C VAL A 17 7.51 1.80 13.88
N SER A 18 7.74 0.55 13.48
CA SER A 18 8.99 -0.17 13.76
C SER A 18 10.20 0.49 13.11
N THR A 19 10.06 1.02 11.90
CA THR A 19 11.12 1.74 11.19
C THR A 19 11.46 3.05 11.88
N ILE A 20 10.46 3.86 12.26
CA ILE A 20 10.66 5.13 12.96
C ILE A 20 11.28 4.89 14.33
N SER A 21 10.77 3.93 15.12
CA SER A 21 11.39 3.56 16.39
C SER A 21 12.84 3.08 16.21
N GLY A 22 13.12 2.35 15.13
CA GLY A 22 14.48 1.90 14.78
C GLY A 22 15.43 3.06 14.45
N ILE A 23 14.96 4.07 13.71
CA ILE A 23 15.71 5.30 13.39
C ILE A 23 15.99 6.08 14.67
N VAL A 24 14.95 6.33 15.48
CA VAL A 24 15.06 7.14 16.71
C VAL A 24 15.97 6.47 17.74
N ALA A 25 15.82 5.16 17.95
CA ALA A 25 16.63 4.43 18.92
C ALA A 25 18.08 4.22 18.49
N ASN A 26 18.40 4.32 17.19
CA ASN A 26 19.70 3.95 16.64
C ASN A 26 20.26 4.99 15.66
N HIS A 27 20.16 6.27 16.02
CA HIS A 27 20.63 7.40 15.19
C HIS A 27 22.13 7.37 14.85
N ASN A 28 22.93 6.48 15.46
CA ASN A 28 24.39 6.43 15.36
C ASN A 28 24.92 5.14 14.66
N ARG A 29 24.08 4.43 13.90
CA ARG A 29 24.48 3.21 13.17
C ARG A 29 25.04 3.49 11.77
N SER A 30 25.80 2.51 11.26
CA SER A 30 26.40 2.47 9.91
C SER A 30 25.43 2.89 8.79
N ALA A 31 25.97 3.56 7.76
CA ALA A 31 25.25 4.03 6.58
C ALA A 31 24.37 2.94 5.92
N THR A 32 24.81 1.67 5.97
CA THR A 32 24.03 0.53 5.46
C THR A 32 22.74 0.30 6.25
N SER A 33 22.76 0.45 7.58
CA SER A 33 21.56 0.29 8.42
C SER A 33 20.54 1.40 8.16
N TRP A 34 21.02 2.63 7.93
CA TRP A 34 20.16 3.77 7.60
C TRP A 34 19.53 3.64 6.22
N PHE A 35 20.29 3.15 5.23
CA PHE A 35 19.77 2.85 3.89
C PHE A 35 18.59 1.88 3.92
N TRP A 36 18.70 0.78 4.68
CA TRP A 36 17.60 -0.17 4.84
C TRP A 36 16.39 0.47 5.53
N GLN A 37 16.59 1.33 6.54
CA GLN A 37 15.48 2.03 7.19
C GLN A 37 14.71 2.93 6.21
N ILE A 38 15.38 3.60 5.26
CA ILE A 38 14.69 4.36 4.20
C ILE A 38 13.87 3.44 3.29
N ILE A 39 14.41 2.29 2.89
CA ILE A 39 13.68 1.32 2.07
C ILE A 39 12.42 0.85 2.81
N TRP A 40 12.53 0.50 4.09
CA TRP A 40 11.38 0.09 4.90
C TRP A 40 10.36 1.21 5.10
N LEU A 41 10.82 2.46 5.21
CA LEU A 41 9.95 3.62 5.27
C LEU A 41 9.12 3.78 3.98
N LEU A 42 9.78 3.69 2.82
CA LEU A 42 9.12 3.75 1.51
C LEU A 42 8.16 2.58 1.30
N GLY A 43 8.58 1.36 1.66
CA GLY A 43 7.76 0.16 1.56
C GLY A 43 6.52 0.21 2.47
N GLY A 44 6.68 0.64 3.72
CA GLY A 44 5.58 0.84 4.67
C GLY A 44 4.62 1.93 4.21
N GLY A 45 5.15 3.05 3.70
CA GLY A 45 4.36 4.14 3.12
C GLY A 45 3.56 3.71 1.90
N TYR A 46 4.16 2.92 1.00
CA TYR A 46 3.47 2.37 -0.16
C TYR A 46 2.37 1.38 0.24
N ALA A 47 2.62 0.51 1.22
CA ALA A 47 1.62 -0.42 1.74
C ALA A 47 0.42 0.32 2.36
N LEU A 48 0.66 1.39 3.12
CA LEU A 48 -0.39 2.26 3.64
C LEU A 48 -1.17 2.96 2.53
N TYR A 49 -0.48 3.48 1.51
CA TYR A 49 -1.14 4.12 0.38
C TYR A 49 -2.03 3.14 -0.40
N ALA A 50 -1.51 1.94 -0.71
CA ALA A 50 -2.27 0.89 -1.39
C ALA A 50 -3.44 0.37 -0.54
N GLY A 51 -3.23 0.20 0.77
CA GLY A 51 -4.28 -0.17 1.72
C GLY A 51 -5.37 0.91 1.80
N TYR A 52 -4.97 2.18 1.89
CA TYR A 52 -5.87 3.33 1.90
C TYR A 52 -6.70 3.38 0.62
N GLN A 53 -6.07 3.23 -0.55
CA GLN A 53 -6.81 3.14 -1.81
C GLN A 53 -7.80 1.98 -1.83
N LYS A 54 -7.48 0.81 -1.27
CA LYS A 54 -8.44 -0.31 -1.23
C LYS A 54 -9.56 -0.15 -0.19
N VAL A 55 -9.32 0.59 0.89
CA VAL A 55 -10.32 0.81 1.95
C VAL A 55 -11.22 2.01 1.63
N MET A 56 -10.67 3.06 1.01
CA MET A 56 -11.38 4.30 0.69
C MET A 56 -11.80 4.43 -0.77
N ALA A 57 -11.28 3.60 -1.70
CA ALA A 57 -11.86 3.56 -3.03
C ALA A 57 -13.33 3.11 -2.89
N PRO A 58 -14.27 3.83 -3.53
CA PRO A 58 -15.61 3.31 -3.68
C PRO A 58 -15.50 1.90 -4.30
N PRO A 59 -16.32 0.92 -3.86
CA PRO A 59 -16.34 -0.40 -4.47
C PRO A 59 -16.39 -0.19 -5.98
N PRO A 60 -15.62 -0.96 -6.79
CA PRO A 60 -15.62 -0.81 -8.24
C PRO A 60 -17.03 -1.13 -8.78
N THR A 61 -17.93 -0.16 -8.71
CA THR A 61 -19.26 -0.24 -9.29
C THR A 61 -19.09 0.00 -10.76
N LEU A 62 -19.13 -1.11 -11.50
CA LEU A 62 -19.74 -1.22 -12.83
C LEU A 62 -19.07 -0.49 -14.01
N LEU A 63 -18.14 0.44 -13.82
CA LEU A 63 -17.46 1.10 -14.96
C LEU A 63 -16.23 0.34 -15.49
N GLY A 64 -15.64 -0.57 -14.69
CA GLY A 64 -14.67 -1.55 -15.20
C GLY A 64 -15.31 -2.63 -16.08
N SER A 65 -16.60 -2.91 -15.89
CA SER A 65 -17.36 -3.79 -16.79
C SER A 65 -17.83 -3.09 -18.07
N VAL A 66 -17.94 -1.76 -18.11
CA VAL A 66 -18.39 -1.05 -19.34
C VAL A 66 -17.24 -0.82 -20.32
N THR A 67 -16.01 -0.51 -19.88
CA THR A 67 -14.87 -0.38 -20.81
C THR A 67 -14.36 -1.71 -21.36
N GLY A 68 -14.72 -2.85 -20.73
CA GLY A 68 -14.50 -4.19 -21.25
C GLY A 68 -15.65 -4.76 -22.08
N ALA A 69 -16.91 -4.39 -21.79
CA ALA A 69 -18.08 -4.92 -22.49
C ALA A 69 -18.50 -4.13 -23.75
N VAL A 70 -18.04 -2.89 -23.91
CA VAL A 70 -18.40 -2.06 -25.09
C VAL A 70 -17.50 -2.35 -26.30
N THR A 71 -16.37 -3.05 -26.12
CA THR A 71 -15.33 -3.18 -27.14
C THR A 71 -15.20 -4.58 -27.77
N GLY A 72 -16.03 -5.55 -27.39
CA GLY A 72 -15.77 -6.95 -27.75
C GLY A 72 -17.00 -7.85 -27.93
N GLY A 73 -17.74 -7.65 -29.02
CA GLY A 73 -18.35 -8.78 -29.73
C GLY A 73 -19.80 -9.15 -29.41
N ARG A 74 -20.75 -8.40 -29.97
CA ARG A 74 -22.03 -8.97 -30.42
C ARG A 74 -22.36 -8.48 -31.83
N ARG A 75 -21.68 -9.08 -32.82
CA ARG A 75 -22.12 -9.08 -34.23
C ARG A 75 -22.36 -10.51 -34.68
N ARG A 76 -23.55 -11.02 -34.36
CA ARG A 76 -24.49 -11.80 -35.19
C ARG A 76 -25.55 -12.41 -34.28
#